data_AF-A0A2W5ZNP1-F1
#
_entry.id   AF-A0A2W5ZNP1-F1
#
_cell.length_a   1.000
_cell.length_b   1.000
_cell.length_c   1.000
_cell.angle_alpha   90.00
_cell.angle_beta   90.00
_cell.angle_gamma   90.00
#
_symmetry.space_group_name_H-M   'P 1'
#
loop_
_entity.id
_entity.type
_entity.pdbx_description
1 polymer ?
#
loop_
_entity_poly.entity_id
_entity_poly.type
_entity_poly.pdbx_seq_one_letter_code
_entity_poly.pdbx_strand_id
1 'polypeptide(L)'
;MSCPNCGLQLPAFARFCARCGAPQPATRANAAPRVPRPPAWVLVLFWLGAAVVLGVAVVYGVAAAFPDLAAQSGQGSRVQVAATVVVLCAASVFVAQLLAVIGLTVGASWARPLATLVCVVWALTCIGLPVAVLAVNSIWRGRRRPEAVARRP
;
A
#
# COMPACT_ATOMS: atom_id res chain seq x y z
N MET A 1 -17.01 15.02 -27.47
CA MET A 1 -16.09 15.31 -28.61
C MET A 1 -16.73 14.73 -29.86
N SER A 2 -16.60 15.38 -31.01
CA SER A 2 -17.25 14.91 -32.25
C SER A 2 -16.31 14.04 -33.07
N CYS A 3 -16.83 12.97 -33.65
CA CYS A 3 -16.07 12.10 -34.56
C CYS A 3 -15.61 12.92 -35.79
N PRO A 4 -14.32 12.95 -36.14
CA PRO A 4 -13.84 13.69 -37.30
C PRO A 4 -14.34 13.09 -38.64
N ASN A 5 -14.72 11.81 -38.64
CA ASN A 5 -15.16 11.13 -39.87
C ASN A 5 -16.67 11.26 -40.12
N CYS A 6 -17.51 11.19 -39.08
CA CYS A 6 -18.97 11.16 -39.26
C CYS A 6 -19.73 12.20 -38.42
N GLY A 7 -19.04 13.07 -37.68
CA GLY A 7 -19.64 14.15 -36.90
C GLY A 7 -20.45 13.74 -35.67
N LEU A 8 -20.58 12.44 -35.38
CA LEU A 8 -21.34 11.95 -34.22
C LEU A 8 -20.73 12.49 -32.93
N GLN A 9 -21.54 12.98 -31.99
CA GLN A 9 -21.08 13.26 -30.64
C GLN A 9 -20.76 11.95 -29.92
N LEU A 10 -19.50 11.79 -29.53
CA LEU A 10 -19.04 10.66 -28.74
C LEU A 10 -18.72 11.10 -27.30
N PRO A 11 -18.94 10.19 -26.33
CA PRO A 11 -18.46 10.37 -24.98
C PRO A 11 -16.92 10.43 -24.97
N ALA A 12 -16.35 11.13 -24.00
CA ALA A 12 -14.91 11.43 -23.94
C ALA A 12 -14.00 10.18 -23.86
N PHE A 13 -14.55 9.02 -23.50
CA PHE A 13 -13.83 7.75 -23.34
C PHE A 13 -14.01 6.78 -24.51
N ALA A 14 -14.74 7.14 -25.57
CA ALA A 14 -14.95 6.25 -26.70
C ALA A 14 -13.66 6.05 -27.51
N ARG A 15 -13.20 4.80 -27.61
CA ARG A 15 -12.05 4.41 -28.45
C ARG A 15 -12.40 4.29 -29.94
N PHE A 16 -13.66 3.97 -30.22
CA PHE A 16 -14.19 3.77 -31.57
C PHE A 16 -15.53 4.50 -31.72
N CYS A 17 -15.82 4.97 -32.93
CA CYS A 17 -17.13 5.52 -33.24
C CYS A 17 -18.19 4.43 -33.32
N ALA A 18 -19.26 4.54 -32.53
CA ALA A 18 -20.39 3.62 -32.55
C ALA A 18 -21.18 3.62 -33.87
N ARG A 19 -21.00 4.64 -34.72
CA ARG A 19 -21.68 4.77 -36.01
C ARG A 19 -20.81 4.32 -37.19
N CYS A 20 -19.56 4.78 -37.28
CA CYS A 20 -18.72 4.53 -38.45
C CYS A 20 -17.54 3.58 -38.19
N GLY A 21 -17.36 3.09 -36.96
CA GLY A 21 -16.25 2.20 -36.59
C GLY A 21 -14.87 2.87 -36.56
N ALA A 22 -14.76 4.15 -36.97
CA ALA A 22 -13.47 4.82 -37.06
C ALA A 22 -12.79 4.94 -35.69
N PRO A 23 -11.49 4.58 -35.57
CA PRO A 23 -10.73 4.75 -34.34
C PRO A 23 -10.66 6.23 -34.00
N GLN A 24 -10.96 6.58 -32.75
CA GLN A 24 -10.84 7.95 -32.30
C GLN A 24 -9.40 8.20 -31.85
N PRO A 25 -8.78 9.34 -32.25
CA PRO A 25 -7.49 9.72 -31.70
C PRO A 25 -7.64 9.75 -30.18
N ALA A 26 -6.70 9.13 -29.47
CA ALA A 26 -6.74 9.03 -28.02
C ALA A 26 -6.64 10.43 -27.40
N THR A 27 -7.78 11.11 -27.30
CA THR A 27 -7.93 12.36 -26.58
C THR A 27 -7.40 12.10 -25.17
N ARG A 28 -6.76 13.09 -24.55
CA ARG A 28 -6.09 13.01 -23.23
C ARG A 28 -6.91 12.36 -22.09
N ALA A 29 -8.18 12.02 -22.30
CA ALA A 29 -8.97 11.09 -21.50
C ALA A 29 -8.34 9.68 -21.34
N ASN A 30 -7.46 9.25 -22.26
CA ASN A 30 -6.65 8.04 -22.10
C ASN A 30 -5.26 8.28 -21.47
N ALA A 31 -4.93 9.51 -21.05
CA ALA A 31 -3.78 9.72 -20.19
C ALA A 31 -4.01 8.87 -18.95
N ALA A 32 -3.11 7.91 -18.70
CA ALA A 32 -3.22 6.99 -17.57
C ALA A 32 -3.63 7.78 -16.32
N PRO A 33 -4.64 7.33 -15.56
CA PRO A 33 -5.09 8.05 -14.37
C PRO A 33 -3.86 8.34 -13.51
N ARG A 34 -3.52 9.63 -13.34
CA ARG A 34 -2.46 9.99 -12.39
C ARG A 34 -2.91 9.48 -11.04
N VAL A 35 -2.22 8.47 -10.53
CA VAL A 35 -2.52 7.92 -9.21
C VAL A 35 -2.35 9.06 -8.21
N PRO A 36 -3.40 9.46 -7.48
CA PRO A 36 -3.26 10.49 -6.46
C PRO A 36 -2.13 10.08 -5.52
N ARG A 37 -1.17 10.98 -5.29
CA ARG A 37 -0.10 10.71 -4.32
C ARG A 37 -0.76 10.36 -2.99
N PRO A 38 -0.29 9.31 -2.30
CA PRO A 38 -0.81 8.99 -0.99
C PRO A 38 -0.60 10.18 -0.06
N PRO A 39 -1.54 10.45 0.86
CA PRO A 39 -1.37 11.55 1.79
C PRO A 39 -0.15 11.29 2.68
N ALA A 40 0.64 12.33 2.96
CA ALA A 40 1.94 12.21 3.63
C ALA A 40 1.87 11.50 4.98
N TRP A 41 0.76 11.64 5.72
CA TRP A 41 0.56 10.95 7.00
C TRP A 41 0.56 9.42 6.87
N VAL A 42 0.11 8.85 5.74
CA VAL A 42 0.17 7.39 5.52
C VAL A 42 1.61 6.93 5.39
N LEU A 43 2.44 7.70 4.68
CA LEU A 43 3.88 7.41 4.58
C LEU A 43 4.56 7.50 5.95
N VAL A 44 4.22 8.52 6.75
CA VAL A 44 4.74 8.68 8.11
C VAL A 44 4.36 7.50 9.00
N LEU A 45 3.10 7.02 8.93
CA LEU A 45 2.66 5.85 9.69
C LEU A 45 3.44 4.58 9.30
N PHE A 46 3.67 4.36 8.01
CA PHE A 46 4.47 3.22 7.56
C PHE A 46 5.92 3.31 8.04
N TRP A 47 6.52 4.50 8.02
CA TRP A 47 7.88 4.72 8.56
C TRP A 47 7.95 4.49 10.07
N LEU A 48 6.98 5.00 10.81
CA LEU A 48 6.89 4.80 12.26
C LEU A 48 6.73 3.31 12.57
N GLY A 49 5.89 2.63 11.77
CA GLY A 49 5.75 1.19 11.82
C GLY A 49 7.04 0.41 11.58
N ALA A 50 7.81 0.84 10.58
CA ALA A 50 9.07 0.20 10.22
C ALA A 50 10.09 0.39 11.34
N ALA A 51 10.14 1.58 11.94
CA ALA A 51 10.99 1.88 13.08
C ALA A 51 10.64 1.02 14.30
N VAL A 52 9.35 0.83 14.60
CA VAL A 52 8.90 -0.04 15.70
C VAL A 52 9.30 -1.49 15.45
N VAL A 53 9.02 -2.03 14.26
CA VAL A 53 9.37 -3.42 13.91
C VAL A 53 10.89 -3.63 13.92
N LEU A 54 11.66 -2.66 13.42
CA LEU A 54 13.12 -2.68 13.48
C LEU A 54 13.61 -2.66 14.93
N GLY A 55 13.03 -1.82 15.80
CA GLY A 55 13.37 -1.76 17.21
C GLY A 55 13.14 -3.11 17.91
N VAL A 56 11.99 -3.75 17.66
CA VAL A 56 11.71 -5.11 18.15
C VAL A 56 12.76 -6.10 17.62
N ALA A 57 13.05 -6.09 16.32
CA ALA A 57 14.05 -6.98 15.73
C ALA A 57 15.44 -6.80 16.35
N VAL A 58 15.86 -5.56 16.63
CA VAL A 58 17.13 -5.25 17.30
C VAL A 58 17.13 -5.76 18.73
N VAL A 59 16.07 -5.51 19.51
CA VAL A 59 15.98 -5.98 20.91
C VAL A 59 16.08 -7.52 20.98
N TYR A 60 15.31 -8.23 20.16
CA TYR A 60 15.35 -9.69 20.13
C TYR A 60 16.65 -10.23 19.50
N GLY A 61 17.23 -9.53 18.53
CA GLY A 61 18.53 -9.88 17.93
C GLY A 61 19.68 -9.75 18.93
N VAL A 62 19.68 -8.70 19.74
CA VAL A 62 20.64 -8.51 20.85
C VAL A 62 20.45 -9.63 21.89
N ALA A 63 19.21 -9.94 22.27
CA ALA A 63 18.94 -11.04 23.19
C ALA A 63 19.42 -12.41 22.65
N ALA A 64 19.36 -12.62 21.34
CA ALA A 64 19.89 -13.82 20.69
C ALA A 64 21.43 -13.83 20.60
N ALA A 65 22.05 -12.67 20.39
CA ALA A 65 23.51 -12.55 20.26
C ALA A 65 24.27 -12.63 21.59
N PHE A 66 23.63 -12.27 22.70
CA PHE A 66 24.23 -12.30 24.05
C PHE A 66 23.50 -13.31 24.95
N PRO A 67 23.72 -14.63 24.74
CA PRO A 67 23.03 -15.67 25.49
C PRO A 67 23.34 -15.64 26.99
N ASP A 68 24.47 -15.06 27.41
CA ASP A 68 24.86 -14.93 28.82
C ASP A 68 23.88 -14.09 29.65
N LEU A 69 23.21 -13.12 29.00
CA LEU A 69 22.15 -12.31 29.64
C LEU A 69 20.84 -13.10 29.78
N ALA A 70 20.59 -14.08 28.90
CA ALA A 70 19.39 -14.90 28.89
C ALA A 70 19.54 -16.21 29.71
N ALA A 71 20.78 -16.67 29.91
CA ALA A 71 21.13 -17.93 30.57
C ALA A 71 20.71 -18.00 32.05
N GLN A 72 20.47 -16.86 32.70
CA GLN A 72 19.96 -16.82 34.08
C GLN A 72 18.55 -17.41 34.24
N SER A 73 17.81 -17.63 33.15
CA SER A 73 16.40 -18.07 33.20
C SER A 73 16.17 -19.59 33.19
N GLY A 74 17.21 -20.43 33.12
CA GLY A 74 17.08 -21.89 33.13
C GLY A 74 16.39 -22.53 31.90
N GLN A 75 15.87 -21.71 30.98
CA GLN A 75 15.03 -22.13 29.83
C GLN A 75 15.65 -21.75 28.47
N GLY A 76 16.98 -21.71 28.37
CA GLY A 76 17.72 -21.04 27.27
C GLY A 76 17.38 -21.51 25.85
N SER A 77 17.20 -22.82 25.61
CA SER A 77 17.00 -23.35 24.26
C SER A 77 15.64 -22.99 23.64
N ARG A 78 14.55 -22.99 24.44
CA ARG A 78 13.22 -22.58 23.96
C ARG A 78 13.14 -21.08 23.69
N VAL A 79 13.82 -20.28 24.50
CA VAL A 79 13.86 -18.82 24.34
C VAL A 79 14.63 -18.43 23.08
N GLN A 80 15.72 -19.11 22.75
CA GLN A 80 16.48 -18.87 21.51
C GLN A 80 15.68 -19.19 20.25
N VAL A 81 14.95 -20.31 20.23
CA VAL A 81 14.08 -20.66 19.08
C VAL A 81 12.95 -19.64 18.93
N ALA A 82 12.32 -19.22 20.03
CA ALA A 82 11.29 -18.20 19.98
C ALA A 82 11.84 -16.85 19.49
N ALA A 83 13.02 -16.43 19.97
CA ALA A 83 13.65 -15.17 19.56
C ALA A 83 14.03 -15.17 18.07
N THR A 84 14.61 -16.26 17.56
CA THR A 84 14.97 -16.35 16.13
C THR A 84 13.74 -16.31 15.22
N VAL A 85 12.65 -16.99 15.61
CA VAL A 85 11.36 -16.91 14.89
C VAL A 85 10.80 -15.49 14.90
N VAL A 86 10.83 -14.80 16.05
CA VAL A 86 10.38 -13.41 16.15
C VAL A 86 11.22 -12.48 15.26
N VAL A 87 12.54 -12.64 15.23
CA VAL A 87 13.44 -11.84 14.37
C VAL A 87 13.14 -12.08 12.90
N LEU A 88 12.95 -13.33 12.46
CA LEU A 88 12.60 -13.65 11.07
C LEU A 88 11.25 -13.05 10.66
N CYS A 89 10.24 -13.20 11.52
CA CYS A 89 8.92 -12.59 11.32
C CYS A 89 9.03 -11.06 11.24
N ALA A 90 9.72 -10.41 12.18
CA ALA A 90 9.91 -8.96 12.20
C ALA A 90 10.65 -8.48 10.94
N ALA A 91 11.71 -9.17 10.53
CA ALA A 91 12.46 -8.84 9.32
C ALA A 91 11.59 -8.93 8.05
N SER A 92 10.78 -9.98 7.90
CA SER A 92 9.87 -10.13 6.77
C SER A 92 8.82 -9.00 6.71
N VAL A 93 8.27 -8.62 7.86
CA VAL A 93 7.31 -7.51 7.97
C VAL A 93 7.97 -6.18 7.63
N PHE A 94 9.21 -5.96 8.08
CA PHE A 94 9.98 -4.77 7.76
C PHE A 94 10.24 -4.64 6.25
N VAL A 95 10.65 -5.73 5.59
CA VAL A 95 10.83 -5.77 4.14
C VAL A 95 9.51 -5.46 3.41
N ALA A 96 8.40 -6.05 3.84
CA ALA A 96 7.09 -5.76 3.26
C ALA A 96 6.71 -4.27 3.43
N GLN A 97 7.00 -3.66 4.58
CA GLN A 97 6.75 -2.23 4.80
C GLN A 97 7.60 -1.34 3.88
N LEU A 98 8.88 -1.65 3.71
CA LEU A 98 9.75 -0.92 2.78
C LEU A 98 9.25 -1.04 1.34
N LEU A 99 8.88 -2.24 0.90
CA LEU A 99 8.33 -2.47 -0.43
C LEU A 99 7.02 -1.71 -0.64
N ALA A 100 6.15 -1.66 0.37
CA ALA A 100 4.92 -0.87 0.32
C ALA A 100 5.24 0.63 0.15
N VAL A 101 6.15 1.17 0.95
CA VAL A 101 6.55 2.58 0.88
C VAL A 101 7.14 2.92 -0.49
N ILE A 102 8.10 2.12 -0.97
CA ILE A 102 8.75 2.31 -2.28
C ILE A 102 7.72 2.19 -3.41
N GLY A 103 6.84 1.18 -3.35
CA GLY A 103 5.79 1.01 -4.35
C GLY A 103 4.82 2.21 -4.38
N LEU A 104 4.49 2.75 -3.20
CA LEU A 104 3.60 3.90 -3.07
C LEU A 104 4.26 5.21 -3.54
N THR A 105 5.56 5.38 -3.36
CA THR A 105 6.30 6.56 -3.85
C THR A 105 6.51 6.53 -5.36
N VAL A 106 6.75 5.35 -5.94
CA VAL A 106 6.86 5.16 -7.40
C VAL A 106 5.49 5.16 -8.09
N GLY A 107 4.39 5.03 -7.33
CA GLY A 107 3.03 5.00 -7.88
C GLY A 107 2.68 3.67 -8.55
N ALA A 108 3.35 2.58 -8.15
CA ALA A 108 3.15 1.26 -8.72
C ALA A 108 1.77 0.69 -8.35
N SER A 109 1.12 0.01 -9.30
CA SER A 109 -0.21 -0.59 -9.09
C SER A 109 -0.22 -1.70 -8.04
N TRP A 110 0.90 -2.43 -7.90
CA TRP A 110 1.08 -3.51 -6.92
C TRP A 110 1.27 -3.01 -5.48
N ALA A 111 1.55 -1.72 -5.27
CA ALA A 111 1.79 -1.18 -3.94
C ALA A 111 0.55 -1.20 -3.04
N ARG A 112 -0.65 -1.12 -3.65
CA ARG A 112 -1.93 -1.11 -2.94
C ARG A 112 -2.26 -2.43 -2.24
N PRO A 113 -2.27 -3.59 -2.93
CA PRO A 113 -2.51 -4.87 -2.26
C PRO A 113 -1.46 -5.15 -1.18
N LEU A 114 -0.21 -4.75 -1.41
CA LEU A 114 0.87 -4.90 -0.44
C LEU A 114 0.63 -4.04 0.82
N ALA A 115 0.28 -2.76 0.64
CA ALA A 115 -0.08 -1.87 1.75
C ALA A 115 -1.30 -2.39 2.53
N THR A 116 -2.30 -2.97 1.86
CA THR A 116 -3.45 -3.59 2.55
C THR A 116 -3.05 -4.82 3.35
N LEU A 117 -2.14 -5.67 2.84
CA LEU A 117 -1.64 -6.82 3.58
C LEU A 117 -0.91 -6.39 4.85
N VAL A 118 -0.05 -5.38 4.76
CA VAL A 118 0.63 -4.81 5.94
C VAL A 118 -0.39 -4.28 6.96
N CYS A 119 -1.43 -3.58 6.50
CA CYS A 119 -2.50 -3.10 7.38
C CYS A 119 -3.27 -4.25 8.05
N VAL A 120 -3.52 -5.36 7.35
CA VAL A 120 -4.17 -6.55 7.93
C VAL A 120 -3.28 -7.17 9.00
N VAL A 121 -1.97 -7.32 8.74
CA VAL A 121 -1.00 -7.81 9.74
C VAL A 121 -1.02 -6.92 10.99
N TRP A 122 -1.08 -5.59 10.82
CA TRP A 122 -1.22 -4.65 11.93
C TRP A 122 -2.52 -4.80 12.71
N ALA A 123 -3.64 -4.98 12.02
CA ALA A 123 -4.92 -5.21 12.67
C ALA A 123 -4.92 -6.53 13.48
N LEU A 124 -4.28 -7.59 12.97
CA LEU A 124 -4.14 -8.87 13.65
C LEU A 124 -3.30 -8.78 14.92
N THR A 125 -2.33 -7.88 14.98
CA THR A 125 -1.55 -7.62 16.21
C THR A 125 -2.33 -6.84 17.28
N CYS A 126 -3.61 -6.50 17.03
CA CYS A 126 -4.53 -5.74 17.89
C CYS A 126 -4.09 -4.30 18.27
N ILE A 127 -2.81 -3.95 18.13
CA ILE A 127 -2.26 -2.63 18.43
C ILE A 127 -2.64 -1.61 17.35
N GLY A 128 -2.86 -2.06 16.11
CA GLY A 128 -3.03 -1.18 14.94
C GLY A 128 -4.43 -1.07 14.36
N LEU A 129 -5.46 -1.72 14.94
CA LEU A 129 -6.77 -1.85 14.30
C LEU A 129 -7.41 -0.51 13.85
N PRO A 130 -7.53 0.53 14.68
CA PRO A 130 -8.13 1.80 14.24
C PRO A 130 -7.28 2.49 13.15
N VAL A 131 -5.96 2.40 13.25
CA VAL A 131 -5.00 3.00 12.31
C VAL A 131 -5.03 2.30 10.95
N ALA A 132 -5.09 0.96 10.96
CA ALA A 132 -5.19 0.13 9.76
C ALA A 132 -6.49 0.41 8.99
N VAL A 133 -7.62 0.52 9.69
CA VAL A 133 -8.92 0.84 9.07
C VAL A 133 -8.88 2.23 8.42
N LEU A 134 -8.30 3.24 9.09
CA LEU A 134 -8.15 4.59 8.53
C LEU A 134 -7.24 4.61 7.30
N ALA A 135 -6.10 3.91 7.35
CA ALA A 135 -5.17 3.81 6.23
C ALA A 135 -5.84 3.18 5.00
N VAL A 136 -6.48 2.02 5.17
CA VAL A 136 -7.22 1.34 4.08
C VAL A 136 -8.32 2.25 3.53
N ASN A 137 -9.14 2.85 4.39
CA ASN A 137 -10.21 3.74 3.96
C ASN A 137 -9.68 4.94 3.15
N SER A 138 -8.54 5.51 3.55
CA SER A 138 -7.91 6.63 2.82
C SER A 138 -7.41 6.24 1.42
N ILE A 139 -6.82 5.05 1.30
CA ILE A 139 -6.30 4.52 0.02
C ILE A 139 -7.44 4.30 -0.98
N TRP A 140 -8.59 3.81 -0.50
CA TRP A 140 -9.72 3.45 -1.38
C TRP A 140 -10.72 4.60 -1.63
N ARG A 141 -10.84 5.59 -0.72
CA ARG A 141 -11.77 6.72 -0.92
C ARG A 141 -11.40 7.64 -2.09
N GLY A 142 -10.12 7.78 -2.41
CA GLY A 142 -9.65 8.60 -3.54
C GLY A 142 -10.23 8.20 -4.91
N ARG A 143 -10.75 6.97 -5.04
CA ARG A 143 -11.31 6.43 -6.31
C ARG A 143 -12.76 6.79 -6.58
N ARG A 144 -13.54 7.25 -5.59
CA ARG A 144 -15.01 7.48 -5.76
C ARG A 144 -15.38 8.88 -6.27
N ARG A 145 -14.41 9.78 -6.49
CA ARG A 145 -14.65 11.16 -6.95
C ARG A 145 -14.62 11.45 -8.48
N PRO A 146 -14.67 10.51 -9.45
CA PRO A 146 -14.77 10.92 -10.86
C PRO A 146 -16.17 11.35 -11.33
N GLU A 147 -17.26 10.90 -10.68
CA GLU A 147 -18.59 10.98 -11.33
C GLU A 147 -19.48 12.16 -10.90
N ALA A 148 -19.17 12.79 -9.76
CA ALA A 148 -20.01 13.88 -9.23
C ALA A 148 -19.81 15.23 -9.95
N VAL A 149 -18.74 15.39 -10.73
CA VAL A 149 -18.41 16.65 -11.43
C VAL A 149 -18.92 16.68 -12.88
N ALA A 150 -19.28 15.52 -13.46
CA ALA A 150 -19.78 15.43 -14.83
C ALA A 150 -21.30 15.63 -14.97
N ARG A 151 -22.01 15.96 -13.87
CA ARG A 151 -23.46 16.29 -13.86
C ARG A 151 -23.72 17.69 -13.32
N ARG A 152 -23.01 18.71 -13.81
CA ARG A 152 -23.57 20.07 -13.79
C ARG A 152 -24.03 20.40 -15.21
N PRO A 153 -25.34 20.62 -15.41
CA PRO A 153 -25.93 20.94 -16.71
C PRO A 153 -25.44 22.30 -17.24
#